data_AF-A0AAJ1CTY9-F1
#
_entry.id   AF-A0AAJ1CTY9-F1
#
_cell.length_a   1.000
_cell.length_b   1.000
_cell.length_c   1.000
_cell.angle_alpha   90.00
_cell.angle_beta   90.00
_cell.angle_gamma   90.00
#
_symmetry.space_group_name_H-M   'P 1'
#
loop_
_entity.id
_entity.type
_entity.pdbx_description
1 polymer ?
#
loop_
_entity_poly.entity_id
_entity_poly.type
_entity_poly.pdbx_seq_one_letter_code
_entity_poly.pdbx_strand_id
1 'polypeptide(L)'
;MKISDNLSEQEIEGLLKNFYQYFETGYIFEDFLKEYLLKIGLDEVEVTQRSRDGGIDLKAIRKGVGNFSEIDTIHYYIQAKKYAPNNSIGVKTIRELKGTIPFGYKGMLITTAHFTDDAYKESLNDPSKPAVLIDGKLLITSCIDNEIGFIFKPIFSKIEMDFILNKNENKSNKTKIEYIEKTITKNDIRARIISLPSSIKKELSSLNSIDVIINENDHYHLTIDKSHSYLAKVTKIFKKYGMLTEDKIGTPKKSKWYYDIKNKVIHLIIGD
;
A
#
# COMPACT_ATOMS: atom_id res chain seq x y z
N MET A 1 7.26 2.14 -2.76
CA MET A 1 8.26 2.31 -3.83
C MET A 1 7.55 1.99 -5.12
N LYS A 2 7.60 2.89 -6.11
CA LYS A 2 6.97 2.62 -7.40
C LYS A 2 7.84 1.65 -8.17
N ILE A 3 7.23 0.78 -8.98
CA ILE A 3 8.00 -0.24 -9.71
C ILE A 3 8.86 0.45 -10.78
N SER A 4 8.32 1.51 -11.39
CA SER A 4 9.02 2.32 -12.38
C SER A 4 10.31 2.95 -11.88
N ASP A 5 10.46 3.17 -10.57
CA ASP A 5 11.66 3.79 -9.97
C ASP A 5 12.91 2.92 -10.14
N ASN A 6 12.75 1.62 -10.41
CA ASN A 6 13.85 0.68 -10.60
C ASN A 6 14.33 0.57 -12.06
N LEU A 7 13.69 1.30 -12.99
CA LEU A 7 14.01 1.25 -14.42
C LEU A 7 14.85 2.44 -14.83
N SER A 8 15.85 2.19 -15.67
CA SER A 8 16.63 3.23 -16.33
C SER A 8 15.79 3.97 -17.39
N GLU A 9 16.23 5.16 -17.76
CA GLU A 9 15.57 5.96 -18.80
C GLU A 9 15.52 5.25 -20.15
N GLN A 10 16.59 4.54 -20.53
CA GLN A 10 16.65 3.76 -21.77
C GLN A 10 15.65 2.60 -21.77
N GLU A 11 15.43 1.95 -20.62
CA GLU A 11 14.41 0.90 -20.51
C GLU A 11 13.00 1.48 -20.67
N ILE A 12 12.72 2.63 -20.04
CA ILE A 12 11.44 3.32 -20.16
C ILE A 12 11.17 3.74 -21.61
N GLU A 13 12.17 4.28 -22.32
CA GLU A 13 12.05 4.63 -23.74
C GLU A 13 11.77 3.41 -24.62
N GLY A 14 12.46 2.30 -24.38
CA GLY A 14 12.23 1.04 -25.08
C GLY A 14 10.81 0.50 -24.86
N LEU A 15 10.32 0.54 -23.60
CA LEU A 15 8.96 0.14 -23.26
C LEU A 15 7.92 1.07 -23.90
N LEU A 16 8.13 2.39 -23.87
CA LEU A 16 7.24 3.36 -24.51
C LEU A 16 7.15 3.14 -26.02
N LYS A 17 8.27 2.81 -26.68
CA LYS A 17 8.27 2.49 -28.10
C LYS A 17 7.44 1.25 -28.41
N ASN A 18 7.64 0.17 -27.65
CA ASN A 18 6.87 -1.07 -27.81
C ASN A 18 5.37 -0.83 -27.54
N PHE A 19 5.07 -0.04 -26.50
CA PHE A 19 3.71 0.35 -26.15
C PHE A 19 3.03 1.15 -27.26
N TYR A 20 3.70 2.16 -27.84
CA TYR A 20 3.18 2.90 -28.99
C TYR A 20 2.93 2.00 -30.21
N GLN A 21 3.83 1.06 -30.48
CA GLN A 21 3.74 0.15 -31.63
C GLN A 21 2.62 -0.88 -31.51
N TYR A 22 2.25 -1.25 -30.28
CA TYR A 22 1.15 -2.18 -30.03
C TYR A 22 -0.19 -1.66 -30.55
N PHE A 23 -0.48 -0.37 -30.36
CA PHE A 23 -1.73 0.21 -30.83
C PHE A 23 -1.67 0.45 -32.33
N GLU A 24 -2.40 -0.30 -33.15
CA GLU A 24 -2.39 -0.10 -34.60
C GLU A 24 -2.98 1.28 -34.98
N THR A 25 -4.05 1.69 -34.29
CA THR A 25 -4.79 2.93 -34.57
C THR A 25 -5.03 3.75 -33.31
N GLY A 26 -5.44 5.01 -33.48
CA GLY A 26 -5.89 5.86 -32.37
C GLY A 26 -7.11 5.29 -31.64
N TYR A 27 -8.03 4.65 -32.36
CA TYR A 27 -9.22 4.05 -31.76
C TYR A 27 -8.89 2.91 -30.78
N ILE A 28 -7.93 2.04 -31.12
CA ILE A 28 -7.49 0.97 -30.19
C ILE A 28 -6.82 1.59 -28.96
N PHE A 29 -6.10 2.70 -29.13
CA PHE A 29 -5.52 3.43 -28.02
C PHE A 29 -6.60 4.05 -27.11
N GLU A 30 -7.67 4.61 -27.67
CA GLU A 30 -8.83 5.10 -26.91
C GLU A 30 -9.52 3.97 -26.13
N ASP A 31 -9.73 2.81 -26.75
CA ASP A 31 -10.29 1.63 -26.08
C ASP A 31 -9.42 1.17 -24.91
N PHE A 32 -8.09 1.18 -25.06
CA PHE A 32 -7.17 0.91 -23.96
C PHE A 32 -7.27 1.98 -22.86
N LEU A 33 -7.37 3.26 -23.23
CA LEU A 33 -7.45 4.34 -22.26
C LEU A 33 -8.70 4.23 -21.38
N LYS A 34 -9.80 3.68 -21.90
CA LYS A 34 -10.98 3.37 -21.08
C LYS A 34 -10.62 2.48 -19.88
N GLU A 35 -9.96 1.35 -20.14
CA GLU A 35 -9.55 0.39 -19.10
C GLU A 35 -8.48 0.99 -18.18
N TYR A 36 -7.53 1.74 -18.74
CA TYR A 36 -6.50 2.44 -17.97
C TYR A 36 -7.12 3.43 -16.98
N LEU A 37 -8.05 4.26 -17.42
CA LEU A 37 -8.69 5.29 -16.61
C LEU A 37 -9.51 4.70 -15.46
N LEU A 38 -10.23 3.61 -15.71
CA LEU A 38 -10.94 2.86 -14.65
C LEU A 38 -9.95 2.35 -13.60
N LYS A 39 -8.83 1.75 -14.02
CA LYS A 39 -7.81 1.21 -13.09
C LYS A 39 -7.14 2.28 -12.24
N ILE A 40 -6.94 3.49 -12.75
CA ILE A 40 -6.36 4.59 -11.97
C ILE A 40 -7.39 5.34 -11.10
N GLY A 41 -8.63 4.84 -11.04
CA GLY A 41 -9.66 5.30 -10.11
C GLY A 41 -10.58 6.39 -10.65
N LEU A 42 -10.77 6.48 -11.97
CA LEU A 42 -11.93 7.17 -12.54
C LEU A 42 -13.12 6.21 -12.64
N ASP A 43 -14.31 6.79 -12.67
CA ASP A 43 -15.60 6.10 -12.79
C ASP A 43 -16.30 6.52 -14.09
N GLU A 44 -17.28 5.72 -14.52
CA GLU A 44 -18.18 6.04 -15.65
C GLU A 44 -17.42 6.48 -16.91
N VAL A 45 -16.37 5.72 -17.24
CA VAL A 45 -15.51 6.02 -18.39
C VAL A 45 -16.19 5.57 -19.68
N GLU A 46 -16.46 6.53 -20.56
CA GLU A 46 -17.13 6.34 -21.85
C GLU A 46 -16.26 6.83 -23.01
N VAL A 47 -16.13 6.01 -24.05
CA VAL A 47 -15.54 6.41 -25.34
C VAL A 47 -16.63 7.10 -26.15
N THR A 48 -16.34 8.27 -26.70
CA THR A 48 -17.31 9.08 -27.46
C THR A 48 -17.46 8.56 -28.89
N GLN A 49 -18.41 9.15 -29.63
CA GLN A 49 -18.61 8.82 -31.04
C GLN A 49 -17.44 9.30 -31.89
N ARG A 50 -16.99 8.46 -32.83
CA ARG A 50 -15.80 8.67 -33.68
C ARG A 50 -15.86 9.88 -34.64
N SER A 51 -16.98 10.60 -34.71
CA SER A 51 -17.14 11.74 -35.61
C SER A 51 -17.96 12.84 -34.95
N ARG A 52 -17.59 14.10 -35.20
CA ARG A 52 -18.32 15.30 -34.72
C ARG A 52 -18.39 15.43 -33.19
N ASP A 53 -17.34 14.99 -32.49
CA ASP A 53 -17.20 15.07 -31.03
C ASP A 53 -16.50 16.35 -30.54
N GLY A 54 -16.03 17.21 -31.46
CA GLY A 54 -15.28 18.42 -31.11
C GLY A 54 -13.87 18.12 -30.57
N GLY A 55 -13.33 16.93 -30.83
CA GLY A 55 -12.02 16.49 -30.38
C GLY A 55 -11.98 15.90 -28.97
N ILE A 56 -13.13 15.48 -28.44
CA ILE A 56 -13.25 14.75 -27.17
C ILE A 56 -13.43 13.28 -27.47
N ASP A 57 -12.44 12.46 -27.10
CA ASP A 57 -12.41 11.03 -27.43
C ASP A 57 -12.97 10.18 -26.27
N LEU A 58 -12.84 10.64 -25.02
CA LEU A 58 -13.43 9.99 -23.85
C LEU A 58 -14.03 11.00 -22.86
N LYS A 59 -14.97 10.53 -22.04
CA LYS A 59 -15.42 11.22 -20.84
C LYS A 59 -15.34 10.29 -19.65
N ALA A 60 -15.12 10.85 -18.47
CA ALA A 60 -15.04 10.11 -17.24
C ALA A 60 -15.42 11.01 -16.07
N ILE A 61 -15.72 10.42 -14.92
CA ILE A 61 -15.91 11.15 -13.68
C ILE A 61 -14.97 10.67 -12.60
N ARG A 62 -14.77 11.49 -11.58
CA ARG A 62 -14.17 11.07 -10.31
C ARG A 62 -15.12 11.45 -9.21
N LYS A 63 -15.59 10.46 -8.46
CA LYS A 63 -16.47 10.69 -7.33
C LYS A 63 -15.70 11.28 -6.15
N GLY A 64 -16.36 12.20 -5.47
CA GLY A 64 -15.84 12.93 -4.33
C GLY A 64 -15.87 12.14 -3.02
N VAL A 65 -15.78 12.84 -1.90
CA VAL A 65 -15.69 12.25 -0.56
C VAL A 65 -16.92 11.36 -0.27
N GLY A 66 -16.66 10.05 -0.14
CA GLY A 66 -17.63 9.04 0.28
C GLY A 66 -18.83 8.84 -0.65
N ASN A 67 -18.78 9.37 -1.87
CA ASN A 67 -19.87 9.30 -2.86
C ASN A 67 -21.22 9.84 -2.31
N PHE A 68 -21.18 10.79 -1.37
CA PHE A 68 -22.38 11.27 -0.68
C PHE A 68 -23.18 12.32 -1.48
N SER A 69 -22.58 12.96 -2.49
CA SER A 69 -23.19 14.04 -3.26
C SER A 69 -22.56 14.20 -4.65
N GLU A 70 -23.39 14.59 -5.64
CA GLU A 70 -22.95 14.93 -7.00
C GLU A 70 -22.12 16.22 -7.03
N ILE A 71 -22.25 17.10 -6.03
CA ILE A 71 -21.56 18.40 -5.98
C ILE A 71 -20.04 18.25 -5.96
N ASP A 72 -19.53 17.15 -5.41
CA ASP A 72 -18.09 16.83 -5.33
C ASP A 72 -17.64 15.90 -6.47
N THR A 73 -18.45 15.75 -7.52
CA THR A 73 -18.10 14.93 -8.69
C THR A 73 -17.36 15.77 -9.71
N ILE A 74 -16.17 15.32 -10.08
CA ILE A 74 -15.35 15.98 -11.10
C ILE A 74 -15.58 15.26 -12.43
N HIS A 75 -16.05 15.98 -13.45
CA HIS A 75 -16.13 15.44 -14.80
C HIS A 75 -14.88 15.81 -15.62
N TYR A 76 -14.36 14.81 -16.31
CA TYR A 76 -13.22 14.89 -17.21
C TYR A 76 -13.66 14.74 -18.65
N TYR A 77 -13.22 15.66 -19.49
CA TYR A 77 -13.30 15.60 -20.94
C TYR A 77 -11.90 15.31 -21.47
N ILE A 78 -11.73 14.14 -22.07
CA ILE A 78 -10.43 13.57 -22.37
C ILE A 78 -10.21 13.55 -23.88
N GLN A 79 -9.03 13.98 -24.29
CA GLN A 79 -8.53 13.84 -25.65
C GLN A 79 -7.31 12.91 -25.67
N ALA A 80 -7.33 11.93 -26.55
CA ALA A 80 -6.30 10.94 -26.78
C ALA A 80 -5.52 11.24 -28.07
N LYS A 81 -4.19 11.28 -28.01
CA LYS A 81 -3.33 11.46 -29.19
C LYS A 81 -2.27 10.37 -29.28
N LYS A 82 -2.45 9.43 -30.19
CA LYS A 82 -1.46 8.39 -30.47
C LYS A 82 -0.40 8.89 -31.47
N TYR A 83 0.58 9.66 -31.00
CA TYR A 83 1.72 10.13 -31.81
C TYR A 83 3.01 9.42 -31.46
N ALA A 84 3.94 9.37 -32.42
CA ALA A 84 5.24 8.76 -32.20
C ALA A 84 5.97 9.43 -31.00
N PRO A 85 6.70 8.68 -30.15
CA PRO A 85 7.32 9.23 -28.95
C PRO A 85 8.24 10.44 -29.18
N ASN A 86 8.86 10.54 -30.36
CA ASN A 86 9.72 11.66 -30.75
C ASN A 86 8.97 12.92 -31.21
N ASN A 87 7.64 12.87 -31.31
CA ASN A 87 6.82 14.05 -31.65
C ASN A 87 6.56 14.91 -30.40
N SER A 88 6.12 16.15 -30.63
CA SER A 88 5.71 17.06 -29.57
C SER A 88 4.29 17.59 -29.79
N ILE A 89 3.57 17.76 -28.67
CA ILE A 89 2.26 18.42 -28.63
C ILE A 89 2.46 19.85 -28.16
N GLY A 90 2.02 20.80 -28.98
CA GLY A 90 2.13 22.23 -28.70
C GLY A 90 0.87 22.85 -28.09
N VAL A 91 0.98 24.15 -27.79
CA VAL A 91 -0.05 25.00 -27.16
C VAL A 91 -1.40 24.93 -27.88
N LYS A 92 -1.41 24.84 -29.22
CA LYS A 92 -2.63 24.83 -30.03
C LYS A 92 -3.61 23.74 -29.59
N THR A 93 -3.12 22.52 -29.41
CA THR A 93 -3.97 21.37 -29.02
C THR A 93 -4.56 21.56 -27.63
N ILE A 94 -3.80 22.16 -26.70
CA ILE A 94 -4.29 22.44 -25.35
C ILE A 94 -5.42 23.48 -25.37
N ARG A 95 -5.28 24.53 -26.18
CA ARG A 95 -6.31 25.56 -26.36
C ARG A 95 -7.58 25.02 -27.01
N GLU A 96 -7.43 24.16 -28.02
CA GLU A 96 -8.56 23.49 -28.67
C GLU A 96 -9.35 22.65 -27.66
N LEU A 97 -8.68 21.82 -26.87
CA LEU A 97 -9.32 21.06 -25.79
C LEU A 97 -10.04 21.97 -24.79
N LYS A 98 -9.36 22.99 -24.26
CA LYS A 98 -9.97 23.96 -23.31
C LYS A 98 -11.16 24.72 -23.90
N GLY A 99 -11.15 24.95 -25.22
CA GLY A 99 -12.25 25.56 -25.95
C GLY A 99 -13.50 24.68 -26.01
N THR A 100 -13.33 23.37 -26.11
CA THR A 100 -14.44 22.39 -26.19
C THR A 100 -15.04 22.06 -24.82
N ILE A 101 -14.30 22.24 -23.72
CA ILE A 101 -14.75 21.85 -22.38
C ILE A 101 -15.82 22.82 -21.83
N PRO A 102 -16.97 22.32 -21.35
CA PRO A 102 -17.98 23.17 -20.70
C PRO A 102 -17.48 23.76 -19.38
N PHE A 103 -18.09 24.87 -18.95
CA PHE A 103 -17.70 25.58 -17.72
C PHE A 103 -17.82 24.68 -16.49
N GLY A 104 -16.81 24.70 -15.60
CA GLY A 104 -16.79 23.91 -14.36
C GLY A 104 -16.25 22.49 -14.50
N TYR A 105 -15.96 22.01 -15.72
CA TYR A 105 -15.37 20.69 -15.96
C TYR A 105 -13.86 20.77 -16.23
N LYS A 106 -13.18 19.62 -16.11
CA LYS A 106 -11.73 19.52 -16.30
C LYS A 106 -11.40 18.87 -17.64
N GLY A 107 -10.31 19.31 -18.24
CA GLY A 107 -9.71 18.67 -19.40
C GLY A 107 -8.69 17.61 -19.01
N MET A 108 -8.49 16.65 -19.89
CA MET A 108 -7.34 15.76 -19.83
C MET A 108 -6.83 15.48 -21.25
N LEU A 109 -5.53 15.61 -21.47
CA LEU A 109 -4.90 15.22 -22.73
C LEU A 109 -3.91 14.10 -22.44
N ILE A 110 -4.13 12.96 -23.08
CA ILE A 110 -3.28 11.78 -22.96
C ILE A 110 -2.61 11.50 -24.31
N THR A 111 -1.30 11.31 -24.31
CA THR A 111 -0.54 11.06 -25.53
C THR A 111 0.59 10.05 -25.31
N THR A 112 1.00 9.36 -26.37
CA THR A 112 2.23 8.54 -26.39
C THR A 112 3.49 9.36 -26.74
N ALA A 113 3.33 10.65 -27.02
CA ALA A 113 4.40 11.60 -27.31
C ALA A 113 4.69 12.52 -26.10
N HIS A 114 5.46 13.61 -26.31
CA HIS A 114 5.75 14.59 -25.25
C HIS A 114 5.03 15.92 -25.46
N PHE A 115 4.83 16.68 -24.39
CA PHE A 115 4.33 18.05 -24.46
C PHE A 115 5.49 19.05 -24.45
N THR A 116 5.34 20.17 -25.16
CA THR A 116 6.28 21.28 -25.02
C THR A 116 6.10 22.00 -23.69
N ASP A 117 7.15 22.69 -23.21
CA ASP A 117 7.07 23.48 -21.96
C ASP A 117 5.95 24.52 -22.01
N ASP A 118 5.71 25.12 -23.17
CA ASP A 118 4.63 26.09 -23.34
C ASP A 118 3.24 25.42 -23.32
N ALA A 119 3.12 24.18 -23.77
CA ALA A 119 1.89 23.41 -23.62
C ALA A 119 1.58 23.12 -22.14
N TYR A 120 2.61 22.78 -21.33
CA TYR A 120 2.46 22.66 -19.88
C TYR A 120 2.02 23.98 -19.24
N LYS A 121 2.62 25.12 -19.59
CA LYS A 121 2.20 26.44 -19.09
C LYS A 121 0.75 26.76 -19.48
N GLU A 122 0.36 26.50 -20.73
CA GLU A 122 -1.01 26.76 -21.22
C GLU A 122 -2.05 25.92 -20.47
N SER A 123 -1.71 24.69 -20.08
CA SER A 123 -2.61 23.80 -19.33
C SER A 123 -3.03 24.38 -17.96
N LEU A 124 -2.21 25.27 -17.39
CA LEU A 124 -2.41 25.92 -16.10
C LEU A 124 -2.88 27.38 -16.21
N ASN A 125 -2.83 27.97 -17.40
CA ASN A 125 -3.06 29.41 -17.62
C ASN A 125 -4.50 29.87 -17.30
N ASP A 126 -5.49 28.98 -17.36
CA ASP A 126 -6.87 29.29 -17.00
C ASP A 126 -7.33 28.36 -15.87
N PRO A 127 -7.36 28.85 -14.61
CA PRO A 127 -7.79 28.06 -13.47
C PRO A 127 -9.24 27.60 -13.53
N SER A 128 -10.09 28.22 -14.36
CA SER A 128 -11.50 27.83 -14.52
C SER A 128 -11.68 26.61 -15.42
N LYS A 129 -10.67 26.29 -16.25
CA LYS A 129 -10.65 25.13 -17.16
C LYS A 129 -9.26 24.47 -17.19
N PRO A 130 -8.79 23.90 -16.07
CA PRO A 130 -7.49 23.25 -16.03
C PRO A 130 -7.50 22.00 -16.91
N ALA A 131 -6.38 21.74 -17.57
CA ALA A 131 -6.16 20.52 -18.35
C ALA A 131 -5.06 19.67 -17.72
N VAL A 132 -5.36 18.42 -17.38
CA VAL A 132 -4.36 17.44 -16.95
C VAL A 132 -3.62 16.92 -18.16
N LEU A 133 -2.28 16.94 -18.14
CA LEU A 133 -1.45 16.43 -19.23
C LEU A 133 -0.79 15.12 -18.80
N ILE A 134 -0.98 14.07 -19.59
CA ILE A 134 -0.35 12.76 -19.40
C ILE A 134 0.43 12.44 -20.67
N ASP A 135 1.74 12.57 -20.61
CA ASP A 135 2.63 12.31 -21.73
C ASP A 135 3.03 10.82 -21.81
N GLY A 136 3.77 10.44 -22.85
CA GLY A 136 4.13 9.05 -23.07
C GLY A 136 4.91 8.45 -21.90
N LYS A 137 5.83 9.23 -21.30
CA LYS A 137 6.66 8.78 -20.17
C LYS A 137 5.82 8.60 -18.91
N LEU A 138 4.92 9.54 -18.61
CA LEU A 138 3.99 9.44 -17.48
C LEU A 138 2.99 8.30 -17.68
N LEU A 139 2.50 8.09 -18.90
CA LEU A 139 1.56 7.04 -19.21
C LEU A 139 2.18 5.66 -19.01
N ILE A 140 3.36 5.42 -19.58
CA ILE A 140 4.02 4.10 -19.48
C ILE A 140 4.45 3.80 -18.03
N THR A 141 4.97 4.79 -17.30
CA THR A 141 5.35 4.60 -15.89
C THR A 141 4.14 4.34 -15.00
N SER A 142 3.02 5.04 -15.24
CA SER A 142 1.73 4.76 -14.59
C SER A 142 1.22 3.35 -14.90
N CYS A 143 1.35 2.88 -16.15
CA CYS A 143 0.97 1.52 -16.51
C CYS A 143 1.83 0.47 -15.79
N ILE A 144 3.13 0.70 -15.65
CA ILE A 144 4.04 -0.18 -14.91
C ILE A 144 3.63 -0.23 -13.43
N ASP A 145 3.44 0.93 -12.81
CA ASP A 145 3.11 1.04 -11.38
C ASP A 145 1.75 0.46 -11.01
N ASN A 146 0.78 0.52 -11.93
CA ASN A 146 -0.57 -0.03 -11.75
C ASN A 146 -0.74 -1.42 -12.39
N GLU A 147 0.35 -2.06 -12.81
CA GLU A 147 0.37 -3.40 -13.38
C GLU A 147 -0.57 -3.57 -14.61
N ILE A 148 -0.61 -2.56 -15.47
CA ILE A 148 -1.48 -2.49 -16.65
C ILE A 148 -0.69 -2.92 -17.89
N GLY A 149 -0.91 -4.15 -18.35
CA GLY A 149 -0.20 -4.69 -19.50
C GLY A 149 1.22 -5.19 -19.18
N PHE A 150 1.57 -5.28 -17.90
CA PHE A 150 2.86 -5.78 -17.43
C PHE A 150 2.69 -7.04 -16.59
N ILE A 151 3.61 -7.99 -16.74
CA ILE A 151 3.68 -9.22 -15.96
C ILE A 151 4.97 -9.18 -15.15
N PHE A 152 4.87 -9.32 -13.83
CA PHE A 152 6.02 -9.30 -12.94
C PHE A 152 6.47 -10.72 -12.61
N LYS A 153 7.72 -11.03 -12.94
CA LYS A 153 8.34 -12.30 -12.58
C LYS A 153 9.04 -12.16 -11.22
N PRO A 154 8.72 -12.99 -10.21
CA PRO A 154 9.42 -12.93 -8.94
C PRO A 154 10.89 -13.33 -9.11
N ILE A 155 11.80 -12.57 -8.51
CA ILE A 155 13.24 -12.81 -8.52
C ILE A 155 13.71 -13.02 -7.08
N PHE A 156 14.44 -14.10 -6.83
CA PHE A 156 15.06 -14.33 -5.53
C PHE A 156 16.28 -13.41 -5.36
N SER A 157 16.28 -12.58 -4.32
CA SER A 157 17.41 -11.72 -3.96
C SER A 157 18.18 -12.32 -2.79
N LYS A 158 19.36 -12.86 -3.08
CA LYS A 158 20.29 -13.34 -2.04
C LYS A 158 20.70 -12.19 -1.10
N ILE A 159 20.93 -11.01 -1.64
CA ILE A 159 21.33 -9.82 -0.88
C ILE A 159 20.27 -9.45 0.15
N GLU A 160 18.99 -9.43 -0.23
CA GLU A 160 17.88 -9.20 0.71
C GLU A 160 17.83 -10.27 1.81
N MET A 161 18.05 -11.54 1.45
CA MET A 161 18.12 -12.63 2.43
C MET A 161 19.29 -12.43 3.41
N ASP A 162 20.47 -12.05 2.92
CA ASP A 162 21.64 -11.78 3.75
C ASP A 162 21.37 -10.58 4.70
N PHE A 163 20.70 -9.53 4.24
CA PHE A 163 20.29 -8.40 5.10
C PHE A 163 19.33 -8.85 6.21
N ILE A 164 18.35 -9.69 5.91
CA ILE A 164 17.39 -10.22 6.89
C ILE A 164 18.13 -11.02 7.98
N LEU A 165 19.08 -11.86 7.59
CA LEU A 165 19.86 -12.68 8.51
C LEU A 165 20.82 -11.83 9.35
N ASN A 166 21.55 -10.89 8.74
CA ASN A 166 22.53 -10.04 9.42
C ASN A 166 21.88 -8.98 10.35
N LYS A 167 20.63 -8.58 10.08
CA LYS A 167 19.86 -7.72 11.00
C LYS A 167 19.59 -8.39 12.35
N ASN A 168 19.62 -9.72 12.40
CA ASN A 168 19.53 -10.48 13.65
C ASN A 168 20.89 -10.60 14.36
N GLU A 169 22.01 -10.49 13.64
CA GLU A 169 23.36 -10.54 14.23
C GLU A 169 23.75 -9.23 14.94
N ASN A 170 23.36 -8.07 14.41
CA ASN A 170 23.65 -6.76 15.03
C ASN A 170 22.84 -6.45 16.31
N LYS A 171 21.97 -7.36 16.76
CA LYS A 171 21.35 -7.32 18.11
C LYS A 171 22.09 -8.19 19.13
N SER A 172 23.19 -8.83 18.76
CA SER A 172 23.87 -9.88 19.54
C SER A 172 25.13 -9.41 20.29
N ASN A 173 25.10 -8.26 20.97
CA ASN A 173 26.12 -7.91 21.98
C ASN A 173 25.56 -7.75 23.41
N LYS A 174 24.45 -8.44 23.72
CA LYS A 174 24.08 -8.86 25.07
C LYS A 174 23.87 -10.37 25.02
N THR A 175 24.44 -11.09 25.98
CA THR A 175 24.26 -12.55 26.24
C THR A 175 22.92 -13.06 25.69
N LYS A 176 22.99 -13.85 24.61
CA LYS A 176 21.85 -14.26 23.79
C LYS A 176 20.97 -15.23 24.57
N ILE A 177 20.03 -14.69 25.34
CA ILE A 177 18.88 -15.44 25.83
C ILE A 177 17.96 -15.63 24.61
N GLU A 178 17.72 -16.87 24.20
CA GLU A 178 16.84 -17.21 23.09
C GLU A 178 15.39 -17.00 23.52
N TYR A 179 14.77 -15.93 23.02
CA TYR A 179 13.40 -15.58 23.35
C TYR A 179 12.41 -16.12 22.30
N ILE A 180 11.26 -16.61 22.78
CA ILE A 180 10.12 -16.95 21.93
C ILE A 180 9.21 -15.73 21.83
N GLU A 181 8.94 -15.26 20.62
CA GLU A 181 8.02 -14.14 20.40
C GLU A 181 6.57 -14.63 20.19
N LYS A 182 5.63 -14.01 20.91
CA LYS A 182 4.20 -14.31 20.80
C LYS A 182 3.37 -13.04 21.07
N THR A 183 2.18 -12.96 20.52
CA THR A 183 1.20 -11.93 20.90
C THR A 183 0.28 -12.42 22.02
N ILE A 184 0.08 -11.58 23.04
CA ILE A 184 -1.05 -11.70 23.98
C ILE A 184 -2.26 -11.11 23.26
N THR A 185 -3.21 -11.97 22.90
CA THR A 185 -4.33 -11.62 22.01
C THR A 185 -5.49 -10.96 22.75
N LYS A 186 -6.43 -10.36 22.01
CA LYS A 186 -7.68 -9.85 22.59
C LYS A 186 -8.48 -10.96 23.30
N ASN A 187 -8.45 -12.19 22.78
CA ASN A 187 -9.13 -13.32 23.39
C ASN A 187 -8.48 -13.75 24.70
N ASP A 188 -7.14 -13.76 24.77
CA ASP A 188 -6.39 -14.00 26.01
C ASP A 188 -6.82 -13.00 27.10
N ILE A 189 -6.87 -11.72 26.75
CA ILE A 189 -7.28 -10.62 27.65
C ILE A 189 -8.73 -10.80 28.11
N ARG A 190 -9.66 -11.05 27.18
CA ARG A 190 -11.08 -11.28 27.46
C ARG A 190 -11.28 -12.46 28.42
N ALA A 191 -10.55 -13.55 28.21
CA ALA A 191 -10.61 -14.75 29.02
C ALA A 191 -9.83 -14.64 30.35
N ARG A 192 -9.09 -13.54 30.57
CA ARG A 192 -8.22 -13.33 31.74
C ARG A 192 -7.15 -14.40 31.89
N ILE A 193 -6.54 -14.80 30.77
CA ILE A 193 -5.47 -15.80 30.69
C ILE A 193 -4.30 -15.30 29.86
N ILE A 194 -3.09 -15.82 30.08
CA ILE A 194 -1.98 -15.66 29.14
C ILE A 194 -1.59 -17.03 28.59
N SER A 195 -1.87 -17.27 27.30
CA SER A 195 -1.55 -18.52 26.62
C SER A 195 -0.02 -18.74 26.54
N LEU A 196 0.43 -19.89 27.02
CA LEU A 196 1.84 -20.29 27.07
C LEU A 196 2.35 -20.68 25.67
N PRO A 197 3.62 -20.37 25.34
CA PRO A 197 4.28 -20.95 24.18
C PRO A 197 4.35 -22.49 24.25
N SER A 198 4.21 -23.15 23.10
CA SER A 198 4.20 -24.62 23.01
C SER A 198 5.51 -25.28 23.46
N SER A 199 6.63 -24.58 23.31
CA SER A 199 7.95 -25.00 23.80
C SER A 199 8.01 -25.05 25.32
N ILE A 200 7.54 -23.99 25.99
CA ILE A 200 7.53 -23.88 27.47
C ILE A 200 6.51 -24.86 28.07
N LYS A 201 5.36 -25.08 27.40
CA LYS A 201 4.31 -26.00 27.87
C LYS A 201 4.85 -27.41 28.18
N LYS A 202 5.79 -27.91 27.38
CA LYS A 202 6.36 -29.26 27.57
C LYS A 202 7.17 -29.37 28.86
N GLU A 203 7.84 -28.29 29.25
CA GLU A 203 8.74 -28.23 30.40
C GLU A 203 8.00 -28.05 31.72
N LEU A 204 6.74 -27.60 31.69
CA LEU A 204 5.93 -27.30 32.87
C LEU A 204 4.95 -28.41 33.27
N SER A 205 4.98 -29.57 32.61
CA SER A 205 3.94 -30.62 32.70
C SER A 205 3.64 -31.17 34.11
N SER A 206 4.48 -30.91 35.10
CA SER A 206 4.32 -31.34 36.49
C SER A 206 4.04 -30.19 37.47
N LEU A 207 3.83 -28.96 37.01
CA LEU A 207 3.72 -27.75 37.84
C LEU A 207 2.31 -27.16 37.80
N ASN A 208 1.75 -26.88 38.98
CA ASN A 208 0.43 -26.23 39.11
C ASN A 208 0.51 -24.71 39.23
N SER A 209 1.70 -24.17 39.48
CA SER A 209 1.97 -22.74 39.55
C SER A 209 3.43 -22.45 39.19
N ILE A 210 3.72 -21.19 38.85
CA ILE A 210 5.05 -20.76 38.43
C ILE A 210 5.28 -19.27 38.72
N ASP A 211 6.53 -18.94 39.02
CA ASP A 211 6.98 -17.55 39.12
C ASP A 211 7.24 -16.97 37.73
N VAL A 212 6.74 -15.77 37.52
CA VAL A 212 6.85 -15.02 36.28
C VAL A 212 7.41 -13.63 36.56
N ILE A 213 8.53 -13.31 35.93
CA ILE A 213 9.18 -12.00 35.97
C ILE A 213 8.84 -11.25 34.69
N ILE A 214 8.20 -10.08 34.83
CA ILE A 214 7.77 -9.25 33.72
C ILE A 214 8.62 -7.99 33.61
N ASN A 215 9.12 -7.69 32.41
CA ASN A 215 9.98 -6.52 32.12
C ASN A 215 11.09 -6.33 33.17
N GLU A 216 11.73 -7.44 33.55
CA GLU A 216 12.87 -7.54 34.49
C GLU A 216 12.60 -7.16 35.95
N ASN A 217 11.50 -6.47 36.26
CA ASN A 217 11.28 -5.88 37.59
C ASN A 217 10.02 -6.38 38.32
N ASP A 218 9.03 -6.91 37.59
CA ASP A 218 7.75 -7.27 38.19
C ASP A 218 7.61 -8.76 38.41
N HIS A 219 7.48 -9.17 39.67
CA HIS A 219 7.38 -10.57 40.05
C HIS A 219 5.93 -10.97 40.33
N TYR A 220 5.48 -12.06 39.73
CA TYR A 220 4.16 -12.62 39.93
C TYR A 220 4.24 -14.13 40.13
N HIS A 221 3.50 -14.65 41.12
CA HIS A 221 3.26 -16.08 41.25
C HIS A 221 1.91 -16.43 40.61
N LEU A 222 1.93 -17.14 39.49
CA LEU A 222 0.76 -17.41 38.67
C LEU A 222 0.36 -18.88 38.70
N THR A 223 -0.93 -19.15 38.54
CA THR A 223 -1.47 -20.51 38.47
C THR A 223 -1.42 -21.00 37.03
N ILE A 224 -0.93 -22.23 36.83
CA ILE A 224 -0.94 -22.90 35.53
C ILE A 224 -2.25 -23.69 35.41
N ASP A 225 -2.90 -23.60 34.26
CA ASP A 225 -4.09 -24.42 33.98
C ASP A 225 -3.77 -25.92 33.95
N LYS A 226 -4.77 -26.78 34.22
CA LYS A 226 -4.62 -28.24 34.19
C LYS A 226 -4.09 -28.76 32.85
N SER A 227 -4.47 -28.13 31.73
CA SER A 227 -3.97 -28.49 30.40
C SER A 227 -2.58 -27.93 30.10
N HIS A 228 -1.98 -27.18 31.03
CA HIS A 228 -0.72 -26.44 30.92
C HIS A 228 -0.65 -25.50 29.71
N SER A 229 -1.81 -25.06 29.22
CA SER A 229 -1.91 -24.23 28.01
C SER A 229 -1.82 -22.74 28.29
N TYR A 230 -2.07 -22.30 29.52
CA TYR A 230 -2.09 -20.89 29.88
C TYR A 230 -1.82 -20.64 31.37
N LEU A 231 -1.51 -19.38 31.67
CA LEU A 231 -1.38 -18.82 33.01
C LEU A 231 -2.66 -18.08 33.39
N ALA A 232 -3.15 -18.32 34.60
CA ALA A 232 -4.30 -17.66 35.21
C ALA A 232 -3.85 -16.64 36.28
N LYS A 233 -4.81 -15.90 36.85
CA LYS A 233 -4.58 -14.80 37.83
C LYS A 233 -3.82 -13.59 37.26
N VAL A 234 -3.94 -13.36 35.94
CA VAL A 234 -3.19 -12.34 35.19
C VAL A 234 -3.87 -10.97 35.09
N THR A 235 -5.03 -10.76 35.73
CA THR A 235 -5.79 -9.51 35.59
C THR A 235 -5.00 -8.28 36.07
N LYS A 236 -4.18 -8.41 37.13
CA LYS A 236 -3.31 -7.31 37.61
C LYS A 236 -2.26 -6.92 36.57
N ILE A 237 -1.70 -7.91 35.87
CA ILE A 237 -0.73 -7.71 34.78
C ILE A 237 -1.41 -6.95 33.64
N PHE A 238 -2.60 -7.39 33.22
CA PHE A 238 -3.30 -6.72 32.12
C PHE A 238 -3.63 -5.26 32.39
N LYS A 239 -4.03 -4.93 33.61
CA LYS A 239 -4.25 -3.53 34.01
C LYS A 239 -2.95 -2.74 34.02
N LYS A 240 -1.89 -3.27 34.64
CA LYS A 240 -0.60 -2.58 34.79
C LYS A 240 0.05 -2.25 33.45
N TYR A 241 -0.03 -3.16 32.49
CA TYR A 241 0.62 -3.06 31.18
C TYR A 241 -0.34 -2.56 30.06
N GLY A 242 -1.46 -1.90 30.43
CA GLY A 242 -2.36 -1.24 29.48
C GLY A 242 -3.12 -2.17 28.53
N MET A 243 -3.18 -3.47 28.84
CA MET A 243 -3.89 -4.47 28.05
C MET A 243 -5.39 -4.53 28.38
N LEU A 244 -5.78 -4.11 29.59
CA LEU A 244 -7.18 -4.08 30.02
C LEU A 244 -7.48 -2.74 30.71
N THR A 245 -8.32 -1.92 30.08
CA THR A 245 -8.77 -0.62 30.61
C THR A 245 -9.93 -0.78 31.59
N GLU A 246 -10.29 0.30 32.30
CA GLU A 246 -11.46 0.34 33.19
C GLU A 246 -12.77 0.05 32.45
N ASP A 247 -12.87 0.50 31.19
CA ASP A 247 -13.99 0.23 30.27
C ASP A 247 -14.00 -1.20 29.69
N LYS A 248 -13.17 -2.10 30.21
CA LYS A 248 -13.01 -3.49 29.75
C LYS A 248 -12.58 -3.63 28.29
N ILE A 249 -11.92 -2.61 27.72
CA ILE A 249 -11.36 -2.67 26.38
C ILE A 249 -10.03 -3.43 26.44
N GLY A 250 -9.90 -4.45 25.59
CA GLY A 250 -8.72 -5.31 25.49
C GLY A 250 -7.76 -4.88 24.37
N THR A 251 -6.55 -4.48 24.73
CA THR A 251 -5.50 -4.08 23.78
C THR A 251 -4.42 -5.16 23.71
N PRO A 252 -4.28 -5.89 22.59
CA PRO A 252 -3.26 -6.93 22.46
C PRO A 252 -1.85 -6.36 22.44
N LYS A 253 -0.88 -7.13 22.94
CA LYS A 253 0.53 -6.72 23.03
C LYS A 253 1.46 -7.81 22.50
N LYS A 254 2.53 -7.39 21.84
CA LYS A 254 3.65 -8.29 21.52
C LYS A 254 4.39 -8.63 22.80
N SER A 255 4.86 -9.86 22.90
CA SER A 255 5.57 -10.37 24.07
C SER A 255 6.71 -11.30 23.69
N LYS A 256 7.75 -11.33 24.53
CA LYS A 256 8.90 -12.23 24.39
C LYS A 256 9.01 -13.09 25.63
N TRP A 257 9.28 -14.37 25.44
CA TRP A 257 9.25 -15.38 26.49
C TRP A 257 10.57 -16.09 26.59
N TYR A 258 11.05 -16.30 27.81
CA TYR A 258 12.18 -17.16 28.10
C TYR A 258 11.85 -17.96 29.37
N TYR A 259 12.19 -19.24 29.39
CA TYR A 259 12.05 -20.07 30.58
C TYR A 259 13.45 -20.38 31.13
N ASP A 260 13.71 -19.91 32.35
CA ASP A 260 14.89 -20.29 33.09
C ASP A 260 14.66 -21.67 33.74
N ILE A 261 15.19 -22.70 33.08
CA ILE A 261 15.08 -24.10 33.54
C ILE A 261 15.69 -24.30 34.92
N LYS A 262 16.79 -23.60 35.25
CA LYS A 262 17.51 -23.79 36.52
C LYS A 262 16.70 -23.25 37.69
N ASN A 263 16.15 -22.05 37.52
CA ASN A 263 15.38 -21.37 38.56
C ASN A 263 13.88 -21.68 38.51
N LYS A 264 13.41 -22.35 37.45
CA LYS A 264 12.01 -22.63 37.14
C LYS A 264 11.15 -21.36 37.07
N VAL A 265 11.68 -20.32 36.45
CA VAL A 265 11.03 -19.00 36.32
C VAL A 265 10.77 -18.68 34.85
N ILE A 266 9.60 -18.12 34.54
CA ILE A 266 9.33 -17.54 33.23
C ILE A 266 9.71 -16.07 33.24
N HIS A 267 10.53 -15.65 32.29
CA HIS A 267 10.74 -14.24 31.96
C HIS A 267 9.83 -13.85 30.79
N LEU A 268 9.01 -12.83 31.00
CA LEU A 268 8.06 -12.32 30.03
C LEU A 268 8.35 -10.83 29.78
N ILE A 269 8.74 -10.48 28.56
CA ILE A 269 8.89 -9.08 28.16
C ILE A 269 7.62 -8.68 27.41
N ILE A 270 6.90 -7.67 27.87
CA ILE A 270 5.71 -7.13 27.22
C ILE A 270 6.09 -5.82 26.55
N GLY A 271 5.84 -5.73 25.23
CA GLY A 271 6.12 -4.53 24.44
C GLY A 271 5.14 -3.39 24.72
N ASP A 272 5.62 -2.17 24.51
CA ASP A 272 4.79 -0.97 24.44
C ASP A 272 3.88 -0.92 23.21
#